data_AF-A0A800D8W0-F1
#
_entry.id   AF-A0A800D8W0-F1
#
_cell.length_a   1.000
_cell.length_b   1.000
_cell.length_c   1.000
_cell.angle_alpha   90.00
_cell.angle_beta   90.00
_cell.angle_gamma   90.00
#
_symmetry.space_group_name_H-M   'P 1'
#
loop_
_entity.id
_entity.type
_entity.pdbx_description
1 polymer ?
#
loop_
_entity_poly.entity_id
_entity_poly.type
_entity_poly.pdbx_seq_one_letter_code
_entity_poly.pdbx_strand_id
1 'polypeptide(L)'
;MEFALSEDQRMFRNMFRDFAAKEIAPRAEEIDHEETLPQDILNKAVNQGFLGATLPEKYFGAELDGVSYAMLIEALAGACVSVALTVATHVSLVAMSILEHGTDAQKDEWLESMAAGEVIGAFALTEPDAGSDGQAIATRAMPEGEEVILDGVKVWVGNGEIAGLFLVFARGPEGIDAYLIPRDTPGLTVGYREPTLGLRSMTFNTVYLEGCRVPSANRLGGAGEGWTVAQRALDRFAVAVAAAGLGVAADAIDVAAQFATERVQFGVPIAKKQAIQNYIAEAHVEVEALRYLVYRTAWLADQNRDFSTEASVAKVFGARVARNVTNRMVQVMGGYGFMEDYPMARKYRDARMLGLVGGPTELHAVRVAQHIFAQRDLEIAP
;
A
#
# COMPACT_ATOMS: atom_id res chain seq x y z
N MET A 1 0.75 -19.06 -22.53
CA MET A 1 0.38 -17.99 -21.59
C MET A 1 -1.08 -17.69 -21.80
N GLU A 2 -1.87 -17.73 -20.74
CA GLU A 2 -3.27 -17.34 -20.75
C GLU A 2 -3.38 -15.96 -20.09
N PHE A 3 -3.76 -14.95 -20.89
CA PHE A 3 -3.86 -13.56 -20.43
C PHE A 3 -5.30 -13.15 -20.11
N ALA A 4 -6.27 -13.98 -20.49
CA ALA A 4 -7.66 -13.73 -20.18
C ALA A 4 -7.88 -13.90 -18.68
N LEU A 5 -8.61 -12.96 -18.09
CA LEU A 5 -9.08 -13.11 -16.71
C LEU A 5 -10.03 -14.29 -16.61
N SER A 6 -10.01 -15.01 -15.49
CA SER A 6 -11.03 -16.01 -15.19
C SER A 6 -12.43 -15.39 -15.09
N GLU A 7 -13.47 -16.22 -15.03
CA GLU A 7 -14.83 -15.73 -14.80
C GLU A 7 -14.96 -15.01 -13.47
N ASP A 8 -14.43 -15.60 -12.40
CA ASP A 8 -14.41 -15.01 -11.05
C ASP A 8 -13.65 -13.69 -11.03
N GLN A 9 -12.45 -13.63 -11.63
CA GLN A 9 -11.67 -12.38 -11.72
C GLN A 9 -12.44 -11.28 -12.47
N ARG A 10 -13.20 -11.60 -13.52
CA ARG A 10 -14.05 -10.61 -14.21
C ARG A 10 -15.19 -10.13 -13.31
N MET A 11 -15.82 -11.04 -12.57
CA MET A 11 -16.89 -10.69 -11.62
C MET A 11 -16.36 -9.80 -10.50
N PHE A 12 -15.28 -10.19 -9.85
CA PHE A 12 -14.62 -9.42 -8.79
C PHE A 12 -14.19 -8.04 -9.28
N ARG A 13 -13.54 -7.95 -10.45
CA ARG A 13 -13.16 -6.66 -11.03
C ARG A 13 -14.35 -5.72 -11.22
N ASN A 14 -15.48 -6.23 -11.69
CA ASN A 14 -16.68 -5.41 -11.87
C ASN A 14 -17.23 -4.97 -10.51
N MET A 15 -17.28 -5.87 -9.52
CA MET A 15 -17.71 -5.55 -8.16
C MET A 15 -16.84 -4.47 -7.51
N PHE A 16 -15.51 -4.58 -7.60
CA PHE A 16 -14.59 -3.60 -7.03
C PHE A 16 -14.73 -2.22 -7.69
N ARG A 17 -14.89 -2.18 -9.02
CA ARG A 17 -15.11 -0.93 -9.76
C ARG A 17 -16.44 -0.28 -9.38
N ASP A 18 -17.50 -1.07 -9.27
CA ASP A 18 -18.81 -0.58 -8.82
C ASP A 18 -18.76 -0.01 -7.41
N PHE A 19 -18.07 -0.70 -6.48
CA PHE A 19 -17.86 -0.20 -5.13
C PHE A 19 -17.09 1.12 -5.13
N ALA A 20 -15.96 1.18 -5.83
CA ALA A 20 -15.14 2.38 -5.91
C ALA A 20 -15.91 3.57 -6.50
N ALA A 21 -16.69 3.34 -7.55
CA ALA A 21 -17.47 4.38 -8.23
C ALA A 21 -18.67 4.88 -7.41
N LYS A 22 -19.34 4.02 -6.65
CA LYS A 22 -20.55 4.37 -5.88
C LYS A 22 -20.24 4.87 -4.47
N GLU A 23 -19.26 4.26 -3.80
CA GLU A 23 -19.03 4.47 -2.38
C GLU A 23 -17.86 5.42 -2.08
N ILE A 24 -16.82 5.44 -2.94
CA ILE A 24 -15.59 6.21 -2.69
C ILE A 24 -15.53 7.46 -3.55
N ALA A 25 -15.60 7.31 -4.88
CA ALA A 25 -15.37 8.41 -5.83
C ALA A 25 -16.21 9.67 -5.57
N PRO A 26 -17.52 9.57 -5.22
CA PRO A 26 -18.35 10.75 -4.97
C PRO A 26 -17.91 11.59 -3.76
N ARG A 27 -17.17 10.99 -2.82
CA ARG A 27 -16.72 11.63 -1.58
C ARG A 27 -15.22 11.88 -1.54
N ALA A 28 -14.48 11.49 -2.58
CA ALA A 28 -13.03 11.46 -2.53
C ALA A 28 -12.38 12.85 -2.34
N GLU A 29 -13.01 13.94 -2.79
CA GLU A 29 -12.51 15.31 -2.51
C GLU A 29 -12.81 15.74 -1.07
N GLU A 30 -14.03 15.49 -0.57
CA GLU A 30 -14.41 15.73 0.84
C GLU A 30 -13.41 15.03 1.77
N ILE A 31 -13.11 13.77 1.47
CA ILE A 31 -12.16 12.94 2.20
C ILE A 31 -10.75 13.54 2.24
N ASP A 32 -10.24 14.05 1.12
CA ASP A 32 -8.92 14.70 1.07
C ASP A 32 -8.92 16.03 1.83
N HIS A 33 -9.99 16.82 1.74
CA HIS A 33 -10.10 18.13 2.36
C HIS A 33 -10.29 18.06 3.89
N GLU A 34 -11.13 17.14 4.36
CA GLU A 34 -11.34 16.87 5.79
C GLU A 34 -10.19 16.09 6.41
N GLU A 35 -9.25 15.63 5.58
CA GLU A 35 -8.12 14.80 5.95
C GLU A 35 -8.55 13.56 6.74
N THR A 36 -9.77 13.04 6.62
CA THR A 36 -10.25 11.97 7.50
C THR A 36 -10.68 10.77 6.67
N LEU A 37 -10.30 9.55 7.08
CA LEU A 37 -10.84 8.33 6.49
C LEU A 37 -12.27 8.13 6.98
N PRO A 38 -13.30 8.13 6.11
CA PRO A 38 -14.67 7.94 6.57
C PRO A 38 -14.89 6.51 7.06
N GLN A 39 -15.23 6.38 8.34
CA GLN A 39 -15.50 5.08 8.95
C GLN A 39 -16.60 4.31 8.22
N ASP A 40 -17.59 5.00 7.63
CA ASP A 40 -18.66 4.35 6.88
C ASP A 40 -18.16 3.67 5.59
N ILE A 41 -17.18 4.25 4.90
CA ILE A 41 -16.55 3.63 3.72
C ILE A 41 -15.75 2.40 4.17
N LEU A 42 -15.01 2.50 5.27
CA LEU A 42 -14.25 1.38 5.80
C LEU A 42 -15.19 0.23 6.21
N ASN A 43 -16.29 0.53 6.91
CA ASN A 43 -17.30 -0.46 7.29
C ASN A 43 -17.96 -1.12 6.05
N LYS A 44 -18.21 -0.35 4.98
CA LYS A 44 -18.69 -0.93 3.72
C LYS A 44 -17.65 -1.85 3.08
N ALA A 45 -16.37 -1.49 3.12
CA ALA A 45 -15.29 -2.34 2.62
C ALA A 45 -15.16 -3.64 3.44
N VAL A 46 -15.30 -3.57 4.77
CA VAL A 46 -15.42 -4.75 5.65
C VAL A 46 -16.54 -5.66 5.20
N ASN A 47 -17.75 -5.12 5.01
CA ASN A 47 -18.93 -5.90 4.61
C ASN A 47 -18.78 -6.58 3.24
N GLN A 48 -17.85 -6.11 2.40
CA GLN A 48 -17.51 -6.74 1.12
C GLN A 48 -16.33 -7.72 1.23
N GLY A 49 -15.78 -7.93 2.44
CA GLY A 49 -14.65 -8.83 2.69
C GLY A 49 -13.29 -8.24 2.31
N PHE A 50 -13.17 -6.94 2.05
CA PHE A 50 -11.93 -6.35 1.52
C PHE A 50 -10.78 -6.31 2.53
N LEU A 51 -11.08 -6.31 3.83
CA LEU A 51 -10.07 -6.32 4.89
C LEU A 51 -9.56 -7.73 5.21
N GLY A 52 -10.36 -8.76 4.92
CA GLY A 52 -9.94 -10.16 4.90
C GLY A 52 -9.61 -10.68 3.49
N ALA A 53 -9.34 -9.79 2.53
CA ALA A 53 -9.37 -10.11 1.10
C ALA A 53 -8.58 -11.38 0.72
N THR A 54 -7.35 -11.51 1.21
CA THR A 54 -6.46 -12.64 0.89
C THR A 54 -6.36 -13.66 2.04
N LEU A 55 -7.13 -13.47 3.11
CA LEU A 55 -7.14 -14.41 4.23
C LEU A 55 -7.97 -15.65 3.88
N PRO A 56 -7.63 -16.81 4.46
CA PRO A 56 -8.44 -18.03 4.36
C PRO A 56 -9.87 -17.85 4.89
N GLU A 57 -10.82 -18.61 4.34
CA GLU A 57 -12.23 -18.62 4.79
C GLU A 57 -12.34 -19.00 6.27
N LYS A 58 -11.44 -19.86 6.76
CA LYS A 58 -11.39 -20.23 8.19
C LYS A 58 -11.13 -19.06 9.14
N TYR A 59 -10.65 -17.93 8.62
CA TYR A 59 -10.45 -16.69 9.36
C TYR A 59 -11.40 -15.58 8.87
N PHE A 60 -12.57 -15.97 8.34
CA PHE A 60 -13.56 -15.08 7.71
C PHE A 60 -13.02 -14.24 6.55
N GLY A 61 -11.93 -14.70 5.92
CA GLY A 61 -11.39 -14.06 4.72
C GLY A 61 -12.13 -14.43 3.44
N ALA A 62 -11.78 -13.74 2.36
CA ALA A 62 -12.40 -13.91 1.04
C ALA A 62 -11.61 -14.78 0.07
N GLU A 63 -10.43 -15.29 0.48
CA GLU A 63 -9.56 -16.15 -0.33
C GLU A 63 -9.27 -15.63 -1.76
N LEU A 64 -9.19 -14.31 -1.92
CA LEU A 64 -8.83 -13.72 -3.20
C LEU A 64 -7.40 -14.10 -3.57
N ASP A 65 -7.23 -14.57 -4.80
CA ASP A 65 -5.92 -14.73 -5.41
C ASP A 65 -5.21 -13.36 -5.55
N GLY A 66 -3.89 -13.37 -5.68
CA GLY A 66 -3.08 -12.16 -5.75
C GLY A 66 -3.47 -11.24 -6.91
N VAL A 67 -3.91 -11.78 -8.05
CA VAL A 67 -4.37 -10.98 -9.20
C VAL A 67 -5.70 -10.30 -8.88
N SER A 68 -6.65 -11.03 -8.28
CA SER A 68 -7.92 -10.48 -7.80
C SER A 68 -7.70 -9.39 -6.74
N TYR A 69 -6.78 -9.61 -5.80
CA TYR A 69 -6.40 -8.60 -4.80
C TYR A 69 -5.75 -7.37 -5.44
N ALA A 70 -4.88 -7.54 -6.45
CA ALA A 70 -4.32 -6.40 -7.18
C ALA A 70 -5.41 -5.59 -7.91
N MET A 71 -6.46 -6.24 -8.44
CA MET A 71 -7.61 -5.55 -9.03
C MET A 71 -8.44 -4.78 -8.01
N LEU A 72 -8.58 -5.31 -6.79
CA LEU A 72 -9.20 -4.58 -5.68
C LEU A 72 -8.43 -3.28 -5.42
N ILE A 73 -7.13 -3.36 -5.21
CA ILE A 73 -6.29 -2.18 -4.95
C ILE A 73 -6.30 -1.20 -6.13
N GLU A 74 -6.25 -1.69 -7.38
CA GLU A 74 -6.38 -0.86 -8.58
C GLU A 74 -7.71 -0.09 -8.60
N ALA A 75 -8.84 -0.75 -8.35
CA ALA A 75 -10.15 -0.12 -8.37
C ALA A 75 -10.29 0.93 -7.26
N LEU A 76 -9.89 0.61 -6.02
CA LEU A 76 -9.93 1.54 -4.90
C LEU A 76 -9.06 2.76 -5.15
N ALA A 77 -7.83 2.58 -5.67
CA ALA A 77 -6.89 3.67 -5.88
C ALA A 77 -7.27 4.58 -7.06
N GLY A 78 -8.01 4.05 -8.04
CA GLY A 78 -8.66 4.87 -9.05
C GLY A 78 -9.57 5.93 -8.42
N ALA A 79 -10.36 5.56 -7.42
CA ALA A 79 -11.20 6.51 -6.68
C ALA A 79 -10.42 7.34 -5.66
N CYS A 80 -9.73 6.70 -4.72
CA CYS A 80 -8.95 7.35 -3.65
C CYS A 80 -7.75 6.49 -3.24
N VAL A 81 -6.54 7.00 -3.47
CA VAL A 81 -5.29 6.26 -3.17
C VAL A 81 -5.13 6.03 -1.67
N SER A 82 -5.54 6.98 -0.82
CA SER A 82 -5.51 6.82 0.63
C SER A 82 -6.32 5.61 1.12
N VAL A 83 -7.53 5.42 0.59
CA VAL A 83 -8.38 4.28 0.96
C VAL A 83 -7.73 2.97 0.53
N ALA A 84 -7.22 2.93 -0.71
CA ALA A 84 -6.52 1.76 -1.23
C ALA A 84 -5.29 1.38 -0.38
N LEU A 85 -4.47 2.37 0.01
CA LEU A 85 -3.28 2.12 0.83
C LEU A 85 -3.60 1.83 2.29
N THR A 86 -4.71 2.36 2.84
CA THR A 86 -5.21 1.97 4.17
C THR A 86 -5.50 0.47 4.20
N VAL A 87 -6.26 -0.03 3.20
CA VAL A 87 -6.57 -1.45 3.03
C VAL A 87 -5.29 -2.26 2.79
N ALA A 88 -4.41 -1.80 1.91
CA ALA A 88 -3.17 -2.51 1.61
C ALA A 88 -2.21 -2.60 2.80
N THR A 89 -2.12 -1.57 3.64
CA THR A 89 -1.34 -1.62 4.88
C THR A 89 -1.91 -2.65 5.84
N HIS A 90 -3.23 -2.69 6.02
CA HIS A 90 -3.86 -3.69 6.88
C HIS A 90 -3.63 -5.13 6.35
N VAL A 91 -3.95 -5.38 5.08
CA VAL A 91 -3.91 -6.73 4.49
C VAL A 91 -2.46 -7.18 4.22
N SER A 92 -1.72 -6.45 3.40
CA SER A 92 -0.44 -6.91 2.86
C SER A 92 0.70 -6.86 3.86
N LEU A 93 0.70 -5.85 4.75
CA LEU A 93 1.79 -5.65 5.72
C LEU A 93 1.55 -6.34 7.06
N VAL A 94 0.30 -6.42 7.54
CA VAL A 94 0.02 -6.92 8.89
C VAL A 94 -0.67 -8.28 8.84
N ALA A 95 -1.88 -8.39 8.27
CA ALA A 95 -2.67 -9.62 8.30
C ALA A 95 -1.92 -10.80 7.65
N MET A 96 -1.34 -10.58 6.46
CA MET A 96 -0.55 -11.61 5.79
C MET A 96 0.74 -11.98 6.54
N SER A 97 1.34 -11.04 7.28
CA SER A 97 2.52 -11.34 8.09
C SER A 97 2.18 -12.27 9.26
N ILE A 98 1.01 -12.06 9.90
CA ILE A 98 0.49 -12.97 10.93
C ILE A 98 0.14 -14.33 10.31
N LEU A 99 -0.51 -14.36 9.14
CA LEU A 99 -0.86 -15.60 8.47
C LEU A 99 0.37 -16.46 8.13
N GLU A 100 1.46 -15.83 7.67
CA GLU A 100 2.66 -16.53 7.22
C GLU A 100 3.61 -16.92 8.37
N HIS A 101 3.77 -16.04 9.36
CA HIS A 101 4.80 -16.18 10.39
C HIS A 101 4.25 -16.39 11.81
N GLY A 102 2.93 -16.30 11.98
CA GLY A 102 2.27 -16.48 13.27
C GLY A 102 2.24 -17.92 13.74
N THR A 103 2.22 -18.10 15.05
CA THR A 103 1.77 -19.36 15.65
C THR A 103 0.27 -19.55 15.44
N ASP A 104 -0.24 -20.77 15.60
CA ASP A 104 -1.69 -21.02 15.50
C ASP A 104 -2.48 -20.15 16.50
N ALA A 105 -1.97 -19.98 17.73
CA ALA A 105 -2.57 -19.11 18.73
C ALA A 105 -2.64 -17.64 18.29
N GLN A 106 -1.58 -17.10 17.67
CA GLN A 106 -1.60 -15.72 17.15
C GLN A 106 -2.55 -15.57 15.96
N LYS A 107 -2.64 -16.58 15.09
CA LYS A 107 -3.56 -16.54 13.94
C LYS A 107 -5.00 -16.53 14.41
N ASP A 108 -5.34 -17.41 15.34
CA ASP A 108 -6.68 -17.53 15.89
C ASP A 108 -7.06 -16.30 16.74
N GLU A 109 -6.10 -15.65 17.40
CA GLU A 109 -6.33 -14.41 18.16
C GLU A 109 -6.64 -13.20 17.25
N TRP A 110 -5.91 -13.05 16.13
CA TRP A 110 -5.91 -11.79 15.38
C TRP A 110 -6.65 -11.85 14.05
N LEU A 111 -6.58 -12.94 13.29
CA LEU A 111 -6.98 -12.90 11.87
C LEU A 111 -8.49 -12.72 11.66
N GLU A 112 -9.32 -13.33 12.50
CA GLU A 112 -10.78 -13.19 12.42
C GLU A 112 -11.24 -11.74 12.68
N SER A 113 -10.74 -11.12 13.76
CA SER A 113 -11.07 -9.74 14.12
C SER A 113 -10.50 -8.73 13.12
N MET A 114 -9.35 -9.05 12.50
CA MET A 114 -8.81 -8.26 11.40
C MET A 114 -9.66 -8.37 10.13
N ALA A 115 -10.08 -9.58 9.74
CA ALA A 115 -10.96 -9.78 8.58
C ALA A 115 -12.31 -9.06 8.74
N ALA A 116 -12.85 -9.07 9.97
CA ALA A 116 -14.06 -8.34 10.35
C ALA A 116 -13.85 -6.82 10.51
N GLY A 117 -12.63 -6.31 10.35
CA GLY A 117 -12.29 -4.89 10.49
C GLY A 117 -12.46 -4.31 11.90
N GLU A 118 -12.64 -5.17 12.91
CA GLU A 118 -12.70 -4.79 14.32
C GLU A 118 -11.30 -4.37 14.82
N VAL A 119 -10.26 -5.00 14.28
CA VAL A 119 -8.86 -4.66 14.54
C VAL A 119 -8.17 -4.25 13.24
N ILE A 120 -7.85 -2.96 13.13
CA ILE A 120 -7.02 -2.46 12.03
C ILE A 120 -5.53 -2.59 12.38
N GLY A 121 -4.73 -2.98 11.39
CA GLY A 121 -3.30 -3.22 11.54
C GLY A 121 -2.49 -2.01 11.08
N ALA A 122 -1.44 -1.68 11.84
CA ALA A 122 -0.38 -0.75 11.47
C ALA A 122 0.98 -1.45 11.46
N PHE A 123 1.86 -1.05 10.53
CA PHE A 123 3.20 -1.59 10.35
C PHE A 123 4.24 -0.56 10.74
N ALA A 124 5.04 -0.83 11.79
CA ALA A 124 5.91 0.14 12.43
C ALA A 124 7.38 -0.31 12.39
N LEU A 125 8.02 -0.05 11.25
CA LEU A 125 9.43 -0.35 10.99
C LEU A 125 10.31 0.90 11.07
N THR A 126 9.97 1.91 10.25
CA THR A 126 10.75 3.13 10.03
C THR A 126 10.96 3.93 11.31
N GLU A 127 12.16 4.48 11.46
CA GLU A 127 12.58 5.36 12.55
C GLU A 127 13.12 6.68 12.01
N PRO A 128 13.24 7.74 12.84
CA PRO A 128 13.80 9.03 12.40
C PRO A 128 15.16 8.90 11.69
N ASP A 129 16.02 8.01 12.18
CA ASP A 129 17.37 7.78 11.66
C ASP A 129 17.49 6.52 10.78
N ALA A 130 16.40 5.78 10.56
CA ALA A 130 16.39 4.53 9.80
C ALA A 130 15.14 4.42 8.90
N GLY A 131 15.28 4.91 7.66
CA GLY A 131 14.29 4.78 6.59
C GLY A 131 14.68 3.72 5.56
N SER A 132 15.43 4.13 4.53
CA SER A 132 15.93 3.21 3.49
C SER A 132 16.84 2.12 4.06
N ASP A 133 17.63 2.45 5.09
CA ASP A 133 18.43 1.49 5.85
C ASP A 133 17.62 0.87 6.99
N GLY A 134 16.60 0.08 6.62
CA GLY A 134 15.68 -0.54 7.58
C GLY A 134 16.33 -1.56 8.52
N GLN A 135 17.57 -1.99 8.27
CA GLN A 135 18.32 -2.86 9.19
C GLN A 135 19.04 -2.08 10.29
N ALA A 136 19.17 -0.76 10.15
CA ALA A 136 19.85 0.11 11.12
C ALA A 136 18.95 0.62 12.26
N ILE A 137 17.74 0.07 12.41
CA ILE A 137 16.81 0.47 13.48
C ILE A 137 17.45 0.37 14.87
N ALA A 138 17.09 1.32 15.73
CA ALA A 138 17.60 1.54 17.07
C ALA A 138 16.58 1.24 18.18
N THR A 139 15.28 1.15 17.87
CA THR A 139 14.26 0.67 18.84
C THR A 139 14.72 -0.66 19.42
N ARG A 140 14.73 -0.78 20.74
CA ARG A 140 15.30 -1.94 21.45
C ARG A 140 14.21 -2.88 21.92
N ALA A 141 14.49 -4.18 21.85
CA ALA A 141 13.75 -5.22 22.54
C ALA A 141 14.65 -5.82 23.63
N MET A 142 14.26 -5.62 24.88
CA MET A 142 15.01 -6.05 26.06
C MET A 142 14.24 -7.17 26.77
N PRO A 143 14.66 -8.44 26.63
CA PRO A 143 13.98 -9.56 27.29
C PRO A 143 14.03 -9.44 28.82
N GLU A 144 12.89 -9.63 29.48
CA GLU A 144 12.74 -9.61 30.93
C GLU A 144 11.78 -10.74 31.37
N GLY A 145 12.33 -11.94 31.60
CA GLY A 145 11.53 -13.11 32.00
C GLY A 145 10.60 -13.58 30.88
N GLU A 146 9.29 -13.56 31.13
CA GLU A 146 8.25 -13.91 30.15
C GLU A 146 7.80 -12.70 29.31
N GLU A 147 8.31 -11.51 29.59
CA GLU A 147 8.01 -10.27 28.87
C GLU A 147 9.23 -9.74 28.11
N VAL A 148 8.98 -8.80 27.22
CA VAL A 148 9.98 -7.95 26.58
C VAL A 148 9.62 -6.49 26.83
N ILE A 149 10.62 -5.68 27.15
CA ILE A 149 10.48 -4.23 27.20
C ILE A 149 10.94 -3.65 25.88
N LEU A 150 10.05 -2.88 25.23
CA LEU A 150 10.33 -2.14 24.00
C LEU A 150 10.55 -0.66 24.30
N ASP A 151 11.63 -0.10 23.77
CA ASP A 151 11.97 1.31 23.94
C ASP A 151 12.47 1.92 22.63
N GLY A 152 11.82 2.98 22.15
CA GLY A 152 12.18 3.64 20.90
C GLY A 152 11.04 4.46 20.28
N VAL A 153 11.27 4.92 19.04
CA VAL A 153 10.35 5.77 18.31
C VAL A 153 10.22 5.29 16.88
N LYS A 154 8.98 5.09 16.43
CA LYS A 154 8.63 4.78 15.04
C LYS A 154 7.98 5.98 14.40
N VAL A 155 8.24 6.21 13.12
CA VAL A 155 7.70 7.34 12.36
C VAL A 155 7.10 6.87 11.05
N TRP A 156 6.24 7.70 10.45
CA TRP A 156 5.54 7.37 9.21
C TRP A 156 4.69 6.09 9.31
N VAL A 157 4.14 5.82 10.51
CA VAL A 157 3.33 4.63 10.76
C VAL A 157 1.94 4.84 10.16
N GLY A 158 1.74 4.25 8.98
CA GLY A 158 0.44 4.22 8.29
C GLY A 158 -0.62 3.51 9.14
N ASN A 159 -1.86 4.01 9.10
CA ASN A 159 -2.99 3.57 9.92
C ASN A 159 -2.82 3.81 11.43
N GLY A 160 -1.75 4.48 11.90
CA GLY A 160 -1.43 4.57 13.33
C GLY A 160 -2.58 5.12 14.20
N GLU A 161 -3.30 6.12 13.71
CA GLU A 161 -4.45 6.70 14.42
C GLU A 161 -5.59 5.70 14.64
N ILE A 162 -5.90 4.88 13.63
CA ILE A 162 -7.04 3.93 13.61
C ILE A 162 -6.66 2.50 13.99
N ALA A 163 -5.37 2.20 14.16
CA ALA A 163 -4.90 0.84 14.40
C ALA A 163 -5.24 0.36 15.81
N GLY A 164 -5.78 -0.86 15.88
CA GLY A 164 -5.96 -1.65 17.10
C GLY A 164 -4.78 -2.56 17.38
N LEU A 165 -3.96 -2.89 16.36
CA LEU A 165 -2.79 -3.74 16.46
C LEU A 165 -1.61 -3.14 15.68
N PHE A 166 -0.44 -3.11 16.31
CA PHE A 166 0.80 -2.65 15.71
C PHE A 166 1.76 -3.83 15.52
N LEU A 167 2.24 -4.04 14.29
CA LEU A 167 3.39 -4.89 14.02
C LEU A 167 4.66 -4.04 14.12
N VAL A 168 5.35 -4.16 15.25
CA VAL A 168 6.52 -3.33 15.60
C VAL A 168 7.80 -4.12 15.43
N PHE A 169 8.80 -3.53 14.79
CA PHE A 169 10.13 -4.11 14.64
C PHE A 169 11.12 -3.49 15.62
N ALA A 170 11.86 -4.31 16.35
CA ALA A 170 12.81 -3.84 17.36
C ALA A 170 14.07 -4.72 17.38
N ARG A 171 15.20 -4.15 17.75
CA ARG A 171 16.49 -4.85 17.85
C ARG A 171 16.54 -5.65 19.15
N GLY A 172 16.46 -6.97 19.02
CA GLY A 172 16.71 -7.94 20.08
C GLY A 172 18.16 -8.44 20.11
N PRO A 173 18.47 -9.42 20.98
CA PRO A 173 19.82 -9.97 21.13
C PRO A 173 20.38 -10.66 19.88
N GLU A 174 19.51 -11.32 19.09
CA GLU A 174 19.89 -12.14 17.94
C GLU A 174 19.70 -11.43 16.59
N GLY A 175 19.17 -10.20 16.59
CA GLY A 175 18.86 -9.47 15.38
C GLY A 175 17.66 -8.56 15.55
N ILE A 176 16.93 -8.33 14.45
CA ILE A 176 15.65 -7.62 14.50
C ILE A 176 14.57 -8.64 14.80
N ASP A 177 13.74 -8.38 15.80
CA ASP A 177 12.53 -9.11 16.13
C ASP A 177 11.30 -8.34 15.63
N ALA A 178 10.17 -9.02 15.49
CA ALA A 178 8.87 -8.44 15.19
C ALA A 178 7.88 -8.78 16.31
N TYR A 179 7.09 -7.80 16.78
CA TYR A 179 6.14 -7.97 17.87
C TYR A 179 4.75 -7.46 17.49
N LEU A 180 3.73 -8.22 17.86
CA LEU A 180 2.32 -7.84 17.76
C LEU A 180 1.92 -7.10 19.03
N ILE A 181 1.63 -5.80 18.94
CA ILE A 181 1.36 -4.95 20.11
C ILE A 181 -0.06 -4.37 20.01
N PRO A 182 -0.98 -4.77 20.90
CA PRO A 182 -2.29 -4.13 21.00
C PRO A 182 -2.15 -2.62 21.29
N ARG A 183 -3.04 -1.80 20.71
CA ARG A 183 -3.02 -0.33 20.85
C ARG A 183 -2.92 0.13 22.30
N ASP A 184 -3.67 -0.48 23.20
CA ASP A 184 -3.80 -0.04 24.60
C ASP A 184 -2.70 -0.60 25.52
N THR A 185 -1.64 -1.19 24.94
CA THR A 185 -0.50 -1.71 25.71
C THR A 185 0.20 -0.56 26.45
N PRO A 186 0.36 -0.62 27.78
CA PRO A 186 1.07 0.41 28.53
C PRO A 186 2.48 0.66 27.98
N GLY A 187 2.79 1.93 27.71
CA GLY A 187 4.05 2.36 27.11
C GLY A 187 4.03 2.50 25.58
N LEU A 188 2.96 2.06 24.89
CA LEU A 188 2.71 2.44 23.49
C LEU A 188 1.86 3.72 23.45
N THR A 189 2.35 4.76 22.79
CA THR A 189 1.59 5.99 22.56
C THR A 189 1.60 6.36 21.08
N VAL A 190 0.41 6.56 20.51
CA VAL A 190 0.26 7.12 19.17
C VAL A 190 0.33 8.64 19.26
N GLY A 191 1.35 9.22 18.62
CA GLY A 191 1.58 10.65 18.55
C GLY A 191 0.68 11.37 17.55
N TYR A 192 0.96 12.66 17.38
CA TYR A 192 0.24 13.50 16.41
C TYR A 192 0.40 12.96 14.98
N ARG A 193 -0.60 13.28 14.17
CA ARG A 193 -0.66 12.89 12.78
C ARG A 193 0.18 13.83 11.90
N GLU A 194 1.05 13.27 11.08
CA GLU A 194 1.87 14.06 10.16
C GLU A 194 1.03 14.74 9.06
N PRO A 195 1.16 16.07 8.86
CA PRO A 195 0.55 16.73 7.71
C PRO A 195 1.30 16.36 6.43
N THR A 196 0.58 15.89 5.41
CA THR A 196 1.17 15.37 4.17
C THR A 196 0.70 16.13 2.93
N LEU A 197 1.53 16.13 1.88
CA LEU A 197 1.19 16.69 0.57
C LEU A 197 -0.03 15.98 -0.05
N GLY A 198 -0.05 14.66 0.02
CA GLY A 198 -1.08 13.79 -0.54
C GLY A 198 -1.30 12.60 0.38
N LEU A 199 -2.21 11.71 0.00
CA LEU A 199 -2.77 10.67 0.86
C LEU A 199 -3.40 11.25 2.13
N ARG A 200 -4.02 12.42 2.00
CA ARG A 200 -4.42 13.25 3.15
C ARG A 200 -5.49 12.62 4.03
N SER A 201 -6.15 11.53 3.62
CA SER A 201 -7.08 10.79 4.47
C SER A 201 -6.49 9.51 5.06
N MET A 202 -5.30 9.10 4.64
CA MET A 202 -4.52 8.06 5.32
C MET A 202 -3.74 8.70 6.46
N THR A 203 -3.78 8.09 7.64
CA THR A 203 -3.10 8.63 8.83
C THR A 203 -1.67 8.13 8.86
N PHE A 204 -0.71 9.05 9.00
CA PHE A 204 0.68 8.73 9.32
C PHE A 204 0.98 9.31 10.68
N ASN A 205 1.47 8.48 11.60
CA ASN A 205 1.73 8.91 12.96
C ASN A 205 3.17 8.55 13.39
N THR A 206 3.68 9.33 14.33
CA THR A 206 4.77 8.88 15.19
C THR A 206 4.20 7.93 16.25
N VAL A 207 4.88 6.83 16.55
CA VAL A 207 4.53 5.88 17.63
C VAL A 207 5.69 5.82 18.60
N TYR A 208 5.42 6.14 19.86
CA TYR A 208 6.38 6.11 20.95
C TYR A 208 6.24 4.80 21.72
N LEU A 209 7.38 4.19 22.04
CA LEU A 209 7.49 3.01 22.88
C LEU A 209 8.37 3.41 24.07
N GLU A 210 7.76 3.64 25.23
CA GLU A 210 8.44 4.11 26.44
C GLU A 210 8.30 3.04 27.52
N GLY A 211 9.31 2.17 27.63
CA GLY A 211 9.24 1.01 28.51
C GLY A 211 8.02 0.11 28.24
N CYS A 212 7.60 -0.01 26.98
CA CYS A 212 6.41 -0.74 26.57
C CYS A 212 6.59 -2.24 26.83
N ARG A 213 5.79 -2.80 27.76
CA ARG A 213 5.89 -4.20 28.18
C ARG A 213 4.94 -5.07 27.39
N VAL A 214 5.50 -6.09 26.73
CA VAL A 214 4.76 -7.00 25.87
C VAL A 214 5.11 -8.45 26.25
N PRO A 215 4.16 -9.40 26.29
CA PRO A 215 4.50 -10.81 26.46
C PRO A 215 5.46 -11.30 25.37
N SER A 216 6.42 -12.13 25.72
CA SER A 216 7.35 -12.75 24.74
C SER A 216 6.60 -13.58 23.69
N ALA A 217 5.41 -14.09 24.03
CA ALA A 217 4.50 -14.81 23.13
C ALA A 217 3.96 -13.94 21.98
N ASN A 218 4.05 -12.60 22.07
CA ASN A 218 3.63 -11.70 21.00
C ASN A 218 4.71 -11.54 19.90
N ARG A 219 5.88 -12.17 20.07
CA ARG A 219 6.89 -12.19 18.99
C ARG A 219 6.33 -12.95 17.79
N LEU A 220 6.34 -12.31 16.64
CA LEU A 220 5.97 -12.89 15.36
C LEU A 220 7.22 -13.49 14.69
N GLY A 221 7.18 -14.79 14.38
CA GLY A 221 8.37 -15.53 13.94
C GLY A 221 9.38 -15.83 15.06
N GLY A 222 10.55 -16.33 14.67
CA GLY A 222 11.66 -16.63 15.57
C GLY A 222 12.44 -15.40 16.04
N ALA A 223 13.29 -15.59 17.04
CA ALA A 223 14.25 -14.57 17.45
C ALA A 223 15.19 -14.21 16.29
N GLY A 224 15.40 -12.91 16.05
CA GLY A 224 16.23 -12.40 14.94
C GLY A 224 15.60 -12.48 13.55
N GLU A 225 14.40 -13.06 13.40
CA GLU A 225 13.74 -13.27 12.10
C GLU A 225 12.88 -12.08 11.64
N GLY A 226 12.75 -11.03 12.45
CA GLY A 226 11.91 -9.87 12.18
C GLY A 226 12.25 -9.14 10.88
N TRP A 227 13.52 -9.10 10.46
CA TRP A 227 13.88 -8.53 9.16
C TRP A 227 13.33 -9.35 7.99
N THR A 228 13.34 -10.68 8.09
CA THR A 228 12.75 -11.57 7.07
C THR A 228 11.24 -11.35 6.97
N VAL A 229 10.55 -11.23 8.12
CA VAL A 229 9.12 -10.87 8.17
C VAL A 229 8.87 -9.53 7.47
N ALA A 230 9.68 -8.51 7.79
CA ALA A 230 9.55 -7.19 7.19
C ALA A 230 9.77 -7.20 5.67
N GLN A 231 10.81 -7.87 5.18
CA GLN A 231 11.10 -7.96 3.74
C GLN A 231 9.94 -8.60 2.98
N ARG A 232 9.44 -9.73 3.48
CA ARG A 232 8.35 -10.47 2.82
C ARG A 232 7.05 -9.66 2.79
N ALA A 233 6.74 -8.95 3.88
CA ALA A 233 5.62 -8.01 3.94
C ALA A 233 5.78 -6.85 2.93
N LEU A 234 6.98 -6.26 2.85
CA LEU A 234 7.28 -5.17 1.94
C LEU A 234 7.23 -5.58 0.46
N ASP A 235 7.60 -6.81 0.11
CA ASP A 235 7.50 -7.30 -1.27
C ASP A 235 6.03 -7.42 -1.72
N ARG A 236 5.13 -7.94 -0.87
CA ARG A 236 3.68 -7.91 -1.15
C ARG A 236 3.16 -6.49 -1.28
N PHE A 237 3.52 -5.63 -0.33
CA PHE A 237 3.06 -4.26 -0.31
C PHE A 237 3.56 -3.47 -1.52
N ALA A 238 4.77 -3.75 -2.03
CA ALA A 238 5.30 -3.19 -3.27
C ALA A 238 4.41 -3.51 -4.49
N VAL A 239 3.84 -4.72 -4.56
CA VAL A 239 2.86 -5.08 -5.60
C VAL A 239 1.56 -4.31 -5.44
N ALA A 240 1.04 -4.18 -4.21
CA ALA A 240 -0.15 -3.36 -3.93
C ALA A 240 0.07 -1.87 -4.25
N VAL A 241 1.23 -1.29 -3.94
CA VAL A 241 1.59 0.09 -4.30
C VAL A 241 1.65 0.26 -5.82
N ALA A 242 2.18 -0.73 -6.55
CA ALA A 242 2.18 -0.72 -8.01
C ALA A 242 0.76 -0.80 -8.60
N ALA A 243 -0.12 -1.62 -8.00
CA ALA A 243 -1.54 -1.70 -8.35
C ALA A 243 -2.28 -0.38 -8.05
N ALA A 244 -1.96 0.29 -6.93
CA ALA A 244 -2.49 1.61 -6.62
C ALA A 244 -2.04 2.65 -7.66
N GLY A 245 -0.78 2.58 -8.09
CA GLY A 245 -0.25 3.40 -9.18
C GLY A 245 -0.95 3.17 -10.51
N LEU A 246 -1.29 1.92 -10.82
CA LEU A 246 -2.09 1.56 -11.98
C LEU A 246 -3.50 2.18 -11.91
N GLY A 247 -4.17 2.04 -10.77
CA GLY A 247 -5.52 2.57 -10.55
C GLY A 247 -5.60 4.08 -10.73
N VAL A 248 -4.75 4.83 -10.02
CA VAL A 248 -4.76 6.30 -10.08
C VAL A 248 -4.36 6.81 -11.47
N ALA A 249 -3.45 6.13 -12.17
CA ALA A 249 -3.05 6.49 -13.52
C ALA A 249 -4.17 6.26 -14.54
N ALA A 250 -4.84 5.11 -14.48
CA ALA A 250 -5.94 4.79 -15.37
C ALA A 250 -7.10 5.78 -15.19
N ASP A 251 -7.51 6.03 -13.95
CA ASP A 251 -8.59 6.98 -13.66
C ASP A 251 -8.23 8.43 -14.04
N ALA A 252 -6.97 8.84 -13.83
CA ALA A 252 -6.51 10.17 -14.26
C ALA A 252 -6.66 10.36 -15.78
N ILE A 253 -6.41 9.32 -16.58
CA ILE A 253 -6.65 9.37 -18.03
C ILE A 253 -8.13 9.58 -18.32
N ASP A 254 -9.02 8.83 -17.66
CA ASP A 254 -10.47 8.92 -17.89
C ASP A 254 -11.00 10.31 -17.52
N VAL A 255 -10.59 10.86 -16.36
CA VAL A 255 -10.93 12.22 -15.94
C VAL A 255 -10.49 13.27 -16.96
N ALA A 256 -9.23 13.21 -17.40
CA ALA A 256 -8.69 14.17 -18.35
C ALA A 256 -9.28 14.01 -19.75
N ALA A 257 -9.57 12.77 -20.18
CA ALA A 257 -10.23 12.48 -21.44
C ALA A 257 -11.66 13.05 -21.45
N GLN A 258 -12.44 12.82 -20.40
CA GLN A 258 -13.78 13.39 -20.26
C GLN A 258 -13.72 14.92 -20.35
N PHE A 259 -12.85 15.56 -19.55
CA PHE A 259 -12.65 17.00 -19.60
C PHE A 259 -12.26 17.48 -21.01
N ALA A 260 -11.39 16.75 -21.71
CA ALA A 260 -10.94 17.10 -23.05
C ALA A 260 -12.05 17.02 -24.11
N THR A 261 -13.03 16.14 -23.93
CA THR A 261 -14.20 16.03 -24.83
C THR A 261 -15.21 17.15 -24.63
N GLU A 262 -15.29 17.71 -23.43
CA GLU A 262 -16.25 18.77 -23.08
C GLU A 262 -15.66 20.17 -23.27
N ARG A 263 -14.38 20.36 -22.95
CA ARG A 263 -13.72 21.67 -23.00
C ARG A 263 -13.50 22.11 -24.45
N VAL A 264 -14.11 23.24 -24.83
CA VAL A 264 -13.95 23.83 -26.16
C VAL A 264 -12.90 24.94 -26.16
N GLN A 265 -11.92 24.86 -27.07
CA GLN A 265 -10.99 25.94 -27.41
C GLN A 265 -10.75 26.01 -28.92
N PHE A 266 -10.60 27.22 -29.45
CA PHE A 266 -10.47 27.44 -30.89
C PHE A 266 -11.62 26.77 -31.68
N GLY A 267 -12.85 26.90 -31.17
CA GLY A 267 -14.08 26.45 -31.83
C GLY A 267 -14.38 24.94 -31.81
N VAL A 268 -13.55 24.10 -31.17
CA VAL A 268 -13.76 22.64 -31.09
C VAL A 268 -13.37 22.09 -29.71
N PRO A 269 -13.88 20.91 -29.31
CA PRO A 269 -13.36 20.17 -28.17
C PRO A 269 -11.83 20.01 -28.24
N ILE A 270 -11.13 20.19 -27.13
CA ILE A 270 -9.66 20.07 -27.10
C ILE A 270 -9.19 18.64 -27.42
N ALA A 271 -10.03 17.63 -27.22
CA ALA A 271 -9.80 16.25 -27.67
C ALA A 271 -9.58 16.12 -29.18
N LYS A 272 -9.99 17.11 -30.01
CA LYS A 272 -9.70 17.13 -31.45
C LYS A 272 -8.30 17.66 -31.78
N LYS A 273 -7.52 18.11 -30.79
CA LYS A 273 -6.16 18.63 -30.99
C LYS A 273 -5.15 17.50 -30.84
N GLN A 274 -4.31 17.28 -31.84
CA GLN A 274 -3.31 16.20 -31.86
C GLN A 274 -2.39 16.20 -30.63
N ALA A 275 -1.97 17.36 -30.15
CA ALA A 275 -1.15 17.46 -28.94
C ALA A 275 -1.84 16.84 -27.71
N ILE A 276 -3.15 17.02 -27.55
CA ILE A 276 -3.94 16.42 -26.46
C ILE A 276 -4.08 14.90 -26.66
N GLN A 277 -4.34 14.48 -27.90
CA GLN A 277 -4.43 13.05 -28.25
C GLN A 277 -3.14 12.30 -27.92
N ASN A 278 -1.98 12.90 -28.19
CA ASN A 278 -0.68 12.31 -27.90
C ASN A 278 -0.47 12.11 -26.39
N TYR A 279 -0.82 13.09 -25.54
CA TYR A 279 -0.74 12.93 -24.08
C TYR A 279 -1.56 11.74 -23.58
N ILE A 280 -2.80 11.61 -24.06
CA ILE A 280 -3.70 10.52 -23.68
C ILE A 280 -3.17 9.18 -24.20
N ALA A 281 -2.73 9.11 -25.45
CA ALA A 281 -2.23 7.89 -26.06
C ALA A 281 -0.95 7.37 -25.36
N GLU A 282 0.03 8.23 -25.11
CA GLU A 282 1.26 7.87 -24.40
C GLU A 282 0.97 7.38 -22.98
N ALA A 283 0.08 8.07 -22.26
CA ALA A 283 -0.33 7.67 -20.92
C ALA A 283 -1.02 6.30 -20.92
N HIS A 284 -1.91 6.05 -21.88
CA HIS A 284 -2.61 4.77 -21.99
C HIS A 284 -1.65 3.61 -22.28
N VAL A 285 -0.66 3.79 -23.17
CA VAL A 285 0.37 2.78 -23.44
C VAL A 285 1.16 2.42 -22.18
N GLU A 286 1.55 3.41 -21.38
CA GLU A 286 2.24 3.19 -20.10
C GLU A 286 1.36 2.43 -19.09
N VAL A 287 0.07 2.79 -19.00
CA VAL A 287 -0.90 2.13 -18.12
C VAL A 287 -1.14 0.66 -18.52
N GLU A 288 -1.28 0.37 -19.82
CA GLU A 288 -1.44 -1.02 -20.30
C GLU A 288 -0.20 -1.86 -19.97
N ALA A 289 1.00 -1.33 -20.23
CA ALA A 289 2.24 -2.02 -19.88
C ALA A 289 2.35 -2.29 -18.37
N LEU A 290 1.94 -1.32 -17.54
CA LEU A 290 1.94 -1.48 -16.09
C LEU A 290 0.95 -2.56 -15.64
N ARG A 291 -0.24 -2.63 -16.25
CA ARG A 291 -1.25 -3.65 -15.89
C ARG A 291 -0.72 -5.06 -16.04
N TYR A 292 -0.06 -5.36 -17.17
CA TYR A 292 0.55 -6.67 -17.36
C TYR A 292 1.64 -6.96 -16.33
N LEU A 293 2.47 -5.97 -16.00
CA LEU A 293 3.52 -6.14 -15.01
C LEU A 293 2.96 -6.41 -13.61
N VAL A 294 1.98 -5.61 -13.17
CA VAL A 294 1.34 -5.76 -11.85
C VAL A 294 0.67 -7.13 -11.74
N TYR A 295 -0.19 -7.51 -12.69
CA TYR A 295 -0.92 -8.77 -12.61
C TYR A 295 0.01 -9.98 -12.73
N ARG A 296 1.05 -9.91 -13.56
CA ARG A 296 2.06 -10.98 -13.63
C ARG A 296 2.79 -11.13 -12.30
N THR A 297 3.21 -10.03 -11.68
CA THR A 297 3.93 -10.08 -10.41
C THR A 297 3.02 -10.57 -9.28
N ALA A 298 1.76 -10.16 -9.27
CA ALA A 298 0.77 -10.66 -8.31
C ALA A 298 0.55 -12.17 -8.48
N TRP A 299 0.38 -12.66 -9.72
CA TRP A 299 0.30 -14.09 -10.00
C TRP A 299 1.56 -14.86 -9.55
N LEU A 300 2.75 -14.28 -9.74
CA LEU A 300 4.02 -14.89 -9.27
C LEU A 300 4.08 -15.01 -7.75
N ALA A 301 3.52 -14.04 -7.01
CA ALA A 301 3.46 -14.08 -5.56
C ALA A 301 2.67 -15.29 -5.04
N ASP A 302 1.59 -15.67 -5.73
CA ASP A 302 0.77 -16.84 -5.39
C ASP A 302 1.47 -18.18 -5.66
N GLN A 303 2.53 -18.21 -6.49
CA GLN A 303 3.20 -19.45 -6.86
C GLN A 303 4.14 -19.99 -5.76
N ASN A 304 4.17 -19.40 -4.57
CA ASN A 304 5.10 -19.73 -3.48
C ASN A 304 6.57 -19.70 -3.91
N ARG A 305 6.90 -18.80 -4.84
CA ARG A 305 8.27 -18.57 -5.33
C ARG A 305 8.78 -17.23 -4.80
N ASP A 306 10.10 -17.06 -4.84
CA ASP A 306 10.69 -15.74 -4.67
C ASP A 306 10.23 -14.82 -5.82
N PHE A 307 9.66 -13.68 -5.47
CA PHE A 307 9.17 -12.65 -6.38
C PHE A 307 9.71 -11.26 -6.01
N SER A 308 10.71 -11.17 -5.12
CA SER A 308 11.19 -9.92 -4.53
C SER A 308 11.75 -8.96 -5.59
N THR A 309 12.45 -9.52 -6.59
CA THR A 309 12.94 -8.75 -7.74
C THR A 309 11.78 -8.23 -8.58
N GLU A 310 10.81 -9.07 -8.93
CA GLU A 310 9.63 -8.70 -9.71
C GLU A 310 8.75 -7.67 -9.00
N ALA A 311 8.61 -7.77 -7.66
CA ALA A 311 7.96 -6.77 -6.83
C ALA A 311 8.68 -5.42 -6.94
N SER A 312 10.01 -5.41 -6.85
CA SER A 312 10.81 -4.19 -6.99
C SER A 312 10.70 -3.58 -8.39
N VAL A 313 10.70 -4.39 -9.45
CA VAL A 313 10.46 -3.93 -10.83
C VAL A 313 9.06 -3.31 -10.97
N ALA A 314 8.03 -3.99 -10.46
CA ALA A 314 6.65 -3.50 -10.49
C ALA A 314 6.50 -2.18 -9.73
N LYS A 315 7.08 -2.07 -8.54
CA LYS A 315 7.06 -0.86 -7.70
C LYS A 315 7.69 0.34 -8.41
N VAL A 316 8.91 0.17 -8.94
CA VAL A 316 9.62 1.25 -9.64
C VAL A 316 8.83 1.71 -10.86
N PHE A 317 8.32 0.77 -11.65
CA PHE A 317 7.56 1.12 -12.84
C PHE A 317 6.22 1.76 -12.50
N GLY A 318 5.48 1.20 -11.55
CA GLY A 318 4.17 1.70 -11.11
C GLY A 318 4.22 3.11 -10.58
N ALA A 319 5.17 3.41 -9.68
CA ALA A 319 5.36 4.76 -9.15
C ALA A 319 5.72 5.77 -10.25
N ARG A 320 6.58 5.36 -11.21
CA ARG A 320 6.96 6.20 -12.35
C ARG A 320 5.78 6.50 -13.27
N VAL A 321 5.01 5.49 -13.64
CA VAL A 321 3.82 5.63 -14.49
C VAL A 321 2.79 6.53 -13.81
N ALA A 322 2.45 6.27 -12.54
CA ALA A 322 1.48 7.07 -11.79
C ALA A 322 1.85 8.56 -11.78
N ARG A 323 3.12 8.87 -11.44
CA ARG A 323 3.63 10.25 -11.45
C ARG A 323 3.59 10.88 -12.84
N ASN A 324 4.09 10.18 -13.85
CA ASN A 324 4.19 10.73 -15.20
C ASN A 324 2.81 10.96 -15.83
N VAL A 325 1.90 9.99 -15.67
CA VAL A 325 0.54 10.06 -16.20
C VAL A 325 -0.23 11.20 -15.53
N THR A 326 -0.32 11.23 -14.19
CA THR A 326 -1.04 12.30 -13.48
C THR A 326 -0.48 13.68 -13.82
N ASN A 327 0.85 13.84 -13.93
CA ASN A 327 1.48 15.09 -14.36
C ASN A 327 1.05 15.51 -15.78
N ARG A 328 1.01 14.59 -16.74
CA ARG A 328 0.51 14.87 -18.10
C ARG A 328 -0.97 15.21 -18.09
N MET A 329 -1.76 14.57 -17.22
CA MET A 329 -3.21 14.80 -17.15
C MET A 329 -3.54 16.17 -16.55
N VAL A 330 -2.75 16.66 -15.59
CA VAL A 330 -2.76 18.08 -15.18
C VAL A 330 -2.55 18.99 -16.40
N GLN A 331 -1.56 18.68 -17.24
CA GLN A 331 -1.27 19.48 -18.44
C GLN A 331 -2.41 19.46 -19.48
N VAL A 332 -3.11 18.33 -19.65
CA VAL A 332 -4.29 18.20 -20.52
C VAL A 332 -5.44 19.08 -20.03
N MET A 333 -5.66 19.14 -18.71
CA MET A 333 -6.70 19.97 -18.10
C MET A 333 -6.30 21.44 -17.95
N GLY A 334 -5.01 21.76 -18.11
CA GLY A 334 -4.47 23.11 -17.98
C GLY A 334 -4.67 23.67 -16.58
N GLY A 335 -5.07 24.94 -16.46
CA GLY A 335 -5.30 25.59 -15.16
C GLY A 335 -6.29 24.85 -14.27
N TYR A 336 -7.32 24.22 -14.85
CA TYR A 336 -8.32 23.44 -14.10
C TYR A 336 -7.71 22.18 -13.46
N GLY A 337 -6.70 21.58 -14.09
CA GLY A 337 -5.99 20.43 -13.52
C GLY A 337 -5.16 20.78 -12.28
N PHE A 338 -4.90 22.07 -12.04
CA PHE A 338 -4.18 22.59 -10.88
C PHE A 338 -5.12 23.10 -9.78
N MET A 339 -6.42 23.23 -10.05
CA MET A 339 -7.40 23.66 -9.06
C MET A 339 -7.86 22.47 -8.21
N GLU A 340 -8.04 22.69 -6.92
CA GLU A 340 -8.55 21.67 -5.99
C GLU A 340 -10.03 21.33 -6.23
N ASP A 341 -10.76 22.19 -6.98
CA ASP A 341 -12.14 21.90 -7.43
C ASP A 341 -12.23 20.70 -8.39
N TYR A 342 -11.08 20.25 -8.94
CA TYR A 342 -11.01 19.11 -9.85
C TYR A 342 -10.16 17.99 -9.24
N PRO A 343 -10.56 16.71 -9.46
CA PRO A 343 -9.90 15.55 -8.86
C PRO A 343 -8.44 15.37 -9.25
N MET A 344 -7.99 16.03 -10.33
CA MET A 344 -6.65 15.88 -10.85
C MET A 344 -5.57 16.39 -9.89
N ALA A 345 -5.84 17.47 -9.16
CA ALA A 345 -4.90 18.03 -8.20
C ALA A 345 -4.61 17.02 -7.07
N ARG A 346 -5.65 16.39 -6.51
CA ARG A 346 -5.51 15.30 -5.53
C ARG A 346 -4.73 14.12 -6.11
N LYS A 347 -5.15 13.61 -7.28
CA LYS A 347 -4.51 12.44 -7.91
C LYS A 347 -3.02 12.65 -8.16
N TYR A 348 -2.62 13.85 -8.56
CA TYR A 348 -1.22 14.23 -8.73
C TYR A 348 -0.44 14.19 -7.39
N ARG A 349 -1.00 14.78 -6.32
CA ARG A 349 -0.39 14.78 -4.98
C ARG A 349 -0.27 13.36 -4.42
N ASP A 350 -1.31 12.54 -4.56
CA ASP A 350 -1.33 11.15 -4.09
C ASP A 350 -0.31 10.28 -4.85
N ALA A 351 -0.28 10.39 -6.18
CA ALA A 351 0.65 9.64 -7.02
C ALA A 351 2.12 9.93 -6.67
N ARG A 352 2.42 11.14 -6.17
CA ARG A 352 3.79 11.49 -5.74
C ARG A 352 4.27 10.61 -4.59
N MET A 353 3.39 10.17 -3.69
CA MET A 353 3.77 9.38 -2.52
C MET A 353 4.13 7.92 -2.86
N LEU A 354 3.63 7.39 -3.98
CA LEU A 354 3.91 6.01 -4.44
C LEU A 354 5.41 5.79 -4.76
N GLY A 355 6.14 6.87 -5.03
CA GLY A 355 7.60 6.82 -5.18
C GLY A 355 8.36 6.58 -3.87
N LEU A 356 7.73 6.83 -2.71
CA LEU A 356 8.37 6.85 -1.39
C LEU A 356 7.86 5.73 -0.47
N VAL A 357 6.54 5.52 -0.42
CA VAL A 357 5.91 4.54 0.48
C VAL A 357 6.34 3.11 0.11
N GLY A 358 6.54 2.25 1.11
CA GLY A 358 7.03 0.89 0.92
C GLY A 358 8.52 0.79 0.55
N GLY A 359 9.27 1.89 0.66
CA GLY A 359 10.68 2.01 0.27
C GLY A 359 10.82 2.90 -0.96
N PRO A 360 11.83 3.80 -1.05
CA PRO A 360 11.96 4.71 -2.19
C PRO A 360 12.28 3.96 -3.49
N THR A 361 11.94 4.53 -4.65
CA THR A 361 12.20 3.93 -5.96
C THR A 361 13.67 3.60 -6.19
N GLU A 362 14.57 4.37 -5.59
CA GLU A 362 16.02 4.19 -5.68
C GLU A 362 16.45 2.91 -4.97
N LEU A 363 15.88 2.60 -3.81
CA LEU A 363 16.15 1.35 -3.08
C LEU A 363 15.72 0.13 -3.92
N HIS A 364 14.53 0.18 -4.52
CA HIS A 364 14.07 -0.90 -5.39
C HIS A 364 14.91 -1.01 -6.66
N ALA A 365 15.37 0.10 -7.24
CA ALA A 365 16.26 0.08 -8.40
C ALA A 365 17.61 -0.58 -8.06
N VAL A 366 18.15 -0.31 -6.87
CA VAL A 366 19.35 -0.98 -6.35
C VAL A 366 19.12 -2.49 -6.20
N ARG A 367 17.98 -2.92 -5.64
CA ARG A 367 17.64 -4.36 -5.53
C ARG A 367 17.58 -5.05 -6.90
N VAL A 368 16.98 -4.39 -7.89
CA VAL A 368 16.97 -4.90 -9.26
C VAL A 368 18.39 -5.01 -9.82
N ALA A 369 19.23 -3.99 -9.62
CA ALA A 369 20.62 -4.03 -10.05
C ALA A 369 21.40 -5.17 -9.37
N GLN A 370 21.24 -5.34 -8.06
CA GLN A 370 21.83 -6.43 -7.28
C GLN A 370 21.49 -7.79 -7.87
N HIS A 371 20.21 -8.04 -8.16
CA HIS A 371 19.79 -9.29 -8.79
C HIS A 371 20.47 -9.53 -10.15
N ILE A 372 20.59 -8.50 -10.99
CA ILE A 372 21.21 -8.61 -12.31
C ILE A 372 22.73 -8.87 -12.22
N PHE A 373 23.43 -8.24 -11.29
CA PHE A 373 24.87 -8.43 -11.11
C PHE A 373 25.22 -9.73 -10.38
N ALA A 374 24.39 -10.18 -9.45
CA ALA A 374 24.56 -11.47 -8.78
C ALA A 374 24.54 -12.65 -9.76
N GLN A 375 23.75 -12.57 -10.84
CA GLN A 375 23.77 -13.55 -11.94
C GLN A 375 25.10 -13.62 -12.72
N ARG A 376 26.03 -12.72 -12.44
CA ARG A 376 27.37 -12.61 -13.03
C ARG A 376 28.46 -12.73 -11.95
N ASP A 377 28.13 -13.31 -10.81
CA ASP A 377 29.03 -13.49 -9.66
C ASP A 377 29.63 -12.17 -9.14
N LEU A 378 28.90 -11.05 -9.31
CA LEU A 378 29.29 -9.75 -8.80
C LEU A 378 28.22 -9.25 -7.80
N GLU A 379 28.58 -9.25 -6.52
CA GLU A 379 27.76 -8.63 -5.48
C GLU A 379 28.02 -7.12 -5.42
N ILE A 380 26.94 -6.34 -5.37
CA ILE A 380 27.02 -4.89 -5.17
C ILE A 380 26.31 -4.50 -3.87
N ALA A 381 26.96 -3.65 -3.07
CA ALA A 381 26.35 -3.08 -1.88
C ALA A 381 25.36 -1.97 -2.26
N PRO A 382 24.31 -1.74 -1.45
CA PRO A 382 23.41 -0.60 -1.60
C PRO A 382 24.12 0.76 -1.52
#